data_AF-A5JJ64-F1
#
_entry.id   AF-A5JJ64-F1
#
_cell.length_a   1.000
_cell.length_b   1.000
_cell.length_c   1.000
_cell.angle_alpha   90.00
_cell.angle_beta   90.00
_cell.angle_gamma   90.00
#
_symmetry.space_group_name_H-M   'P 1'
#
loop_
_entity.id
_entity.type
_entity.pdbx_description
1 polymer ?
#
loop_
_entity_poly.entity_id
_entity_poly.type
_entity_poly.pdbx_seq_one_letter_code
_entity_poly.pdbx_strand_id
1 'polypeptide(L)'
;LITLEEIIKYNQKNASSNLIELKRSRLKSYLTKKRAIYQRILKVCWAIDLKNKQYYKSNKLKTYSTIEIYNIVNKCLAKDNKKISIRTLEYDILFLNQILLITTKLKHLGKDNGSFAFYIQNKNLWKHRFTIIQEAINKEIKEYLKDKKIVSDFSKEINNAINKNNIKNIKPKSSIADESIADVIPKDIKDINKIKNSIEKNNGKINKISYKEFIVNMLVKIHKIEKLQISKILKISNNEKTYINALRNLKLAIEKYKEEYKIEDISNHFIKEFKNKYSKKIWMMNGKTDKTNDFNEIWEKRFKKTFLNKNLKKQYRNNYEKENKKIINNEKR
;
A
#
# COMPACT_ATOMS: atom_id res chain seq x y z
N LEU A 1 -3.74 8.19 -1.09
CA LEU A 1 -3.74 7.09 -0.07
C LEU A 1 -4.89 6.16 -0.38
N ILE A 2 -4.83 4.90 0.04
CA ILE A 2 -5.92 3.93 -0.13
C ILE A 2 -7.22 4.50 0.46
N THR A 3 -8.34 4.33 -0.23
CA THR A 3 -9.64 4.88 0.18
C THR A 3 -10.43 3.88 1.01
N LEU A 4 -11.44 4.39 1.74
CA LEU A 4 -12.37 3.54 2.50
C LEU A 4 -13.13 2.59 1.55
N GLU A 5 -13.56 3.10 0.40
CA GLU A 5 -14.27 2.33 -0.63
C GLU A 5 -13.42 1.20 -1.21
N GLU A 6 -12.15 1.50 -1.53
CA GLU A 6 -11.19 0.49 -1.97
C GLU A 6 -11.07 -0.62 -0.93
N ILE A 7 -10.89 -0.27 0.35
CA ILE A 7 -10.76 -1.24 1.44
C ILE A 7 -12.04 -2.09 1.61
N ILE A 8 -13.22 -1.46 1.61
CA ILE A 8 -14.50 -2.18 1.78
C ILE A 8 -14.70 -3.20 0.66
N LYS A 9 -14.40 -2.83 -0.59
CA LYS A 9 -14.52 -3.71 -1.76
C LYS A 9 -13.62 -4.96 -1.65
N TYR A 10 -12.42 -4.83 -1.09
CA TYR A 10 -11.53 -5.97 -0.88
C TYR A 10 -11.94 -6.84 0.32
N ASN A 11 -12.45 -6.24 1.40
CA ASN A 11 -12.76 -7.00 2.62
C ASN A 11 -14.00 -7.91 2.48
N GLN A 12 -14.93 -7.59 1.57
CA GLN A 12 -16.07 -8.46 1.26
C GLN A 12 -15.68 -9.86 0.73
N LYS A 13 -14.42 -10.05 0.30
CA LYS A 13 -13.90 -11.31 -0.23
C LYS A 13 -13.18 -12.19 0.81
N ASN A 14 -12.92 -11.69 2.03
CA ASN A 14 -12.20 -12.44 3.07
C ASN A 14 -13.17 -13.22 3.97
N ALA A 15 -13.16 -14.55 3.81
CA ALA A 15 -14.09 -15.47 4.48
C ALA A 15 -13.49 -16.22 5.69
N SER A 16 -12.35 -15.78 6.25
CA SER A 16 -11.77 -16.48 7.40
C SER A 16 -12.58 -16.23 8.68
N SER A 17 -12.97 -17.31 9.35
CA SER A 17 -13.87 -17.31 10.52
C SER A 17 -13.31 -16.65 11.79
N ASN A 18 -12.00 -16.38 11.85
CA ASN A 18 -11.31 -15.95 13.08
C ASN A 18 -10.84 -14.48 13.05
N LEU A 19 -11.48 -13.62 12.25
CA LEU A 19 -11.07 -12.21 12.11
C LEU A 19 -11.64 -11.33 13.23
N ILE A 20 -10.84 -10.34 13.65
CA ILE A 20 -11.24 -9.34 14.65
C ILE A 20 -12.19 -8.34 13.99
N GLU A 21 -13.35 -8.08 14.60
CA GLU A 21 -14.30 -7.09 14.10
C GLU A 21 -13.73 -5.66 14.19
N LEU A 22 -13.79 -4.93 13.08
CA LEU A 22 -13.44 -3.51 13.00
C LEU A 22 -14.65 -2.71 12.50
N LYS A 23 -15.22 -1.89 13.37
CA LYS A 23 -16.30 -0.96 13.04
C LYS A 23 -15.91 0.01 11.91
N ARG A 24 -16.84 0.27 10.98
CA ARG A 24 -16.64 1.18 9.84
C ARG A 24 -16.25 2.59 10.28
N SER A 25 -16.88 3.13 11.33
CA SER A 25 -16.54 4.42 11.94
C SER A 25 -15.08 4.48 12.43
N ARG A 26 -14.62 3.43 13.11
CA ARG A 26 -13.24 3.30 13.61
C ARG A 26 -12.24 3.25 12.46
N LEU A 27 -12.55 2.52 11.39
CA LEU A 27 -11.73 2.52 10.18
C LEU A 27 -11.66 3.91 9.53
N LYS A 28 -12.80 4.60 9.38
CA LYS A 28 -12.85 5.96 8.83
C LYS A 28 -11.95 6.91 9.63
N SER A 29 -12.05 6.87 10.96
CA SER A 29 -11.20 7.65 11.86
C SER A 29 -9.71 7.33 11.69
N TYR A 30 -9.35 6.05 11.62
CA TYR A 30 -7.98 5.60 11.39
C TYR A 30 -7.41 6.12 10.05
N LEU A 31 -8.17 6.03 8.96
CA LEU A 31 -7.76 6.53 7.65
C LEU A 31 -7.60 8.06 7.64
N THR A 32 -8.48 8.80 8.32
CA THR A 32 -8.35 10.25 8.50
C THR A 32 -7.05 10.60 9.23
N LYS A 33 -6.70 9.87 10.29
CA LYS A 33 -5.41 10.05 10.99
C LYS A 33 -4.23 9.78 10.06
N LYS A 34 -4.26 8.70 9.26
CA LYS A 34 -3.19 8.39 8.29
C LYS A 34 -3.06 9.45 7.19
N ARG A 35 -4.15 10.06 6.74
CA ARG A 35 -4.13 11.20 5.81
C ARG A 35 -3.47 12.43 6.46
N ALA A 36 -3.80 12.74 7.70
CA ALA A 36 -3.17 13.84 8.43
C ALA A 36 -1.66 13.62 8.61
N ILE A 37 -1.24 12.38 8.93
CA ILE A 37 0.17 11.99 9.02
C ILE A 37 0.87 12.18 7.67
N TYR A 38 0.28 11.70 6.57
CA TYR A 38 0.84 11.88 5.23
C TYR A 38 1.10 13.36 4.92
N GLN A 39 0.09 14.22 5.10
CA GLN A 39 0.23 15.66 4.83
C GLN A 39 1.30 16.32 5.70
N ARG A 40 1.39 15.91 6.97
CA ARG A 40 2.43 16.39 7.88
C ARG A 40 3.83 15.96 7.42
N ILE A 41 4.03 14.70 7.05
CA ILE A 41 5.32 14.21 6.53
C ILE A 41 5.72 14.99 5.26
N LEU A 42 4.77 15.38 4.40
CA LEU A 42 5.09 16.23 3.24
C LEU A 42 5.63 17.61 3.66
N LYS A 43 5.07 18.22 4.70
CA LYS A 43 5.57 19.47 5.28
C LYS A 43 6.97 19.28 5.89
N VAL A 44 7.22 18.15 6.56
CA VAL A 44 8.56 17.78 7.05
C VAL A 44 9.56 17.67 5.89
N CYS A 45 9.20 16.96 4.82
CA CYS A 45 10.05 16.86 3.63
C CYS A 45 10.37 18.23 3.03
N TRP A 46 9.39 19.13 2.96
CA TRP A 46 9.59 20.48 2.46
C TRP A 46 10.53 21.30 3.35
N ALA A 47 10.37 21.24 4.68
CA ALA A 47 11.25 21.93 5.63
C ALA A 47 12.69 21.44 5.53
N ILE A 48 12.90 20.13 5.39
CA ILE A 48 14.22 19.53 5.16
C ILE A 48 14.82 20.02 3.84
N ASP A 49 14.04 20.03 2.76
CA ASP A 49 14.50 20.48 1.44
C ASP A 49 14.92 21.95 1.46
N LEU A 50 14.15 22.80 2.14
CA LEU A 50 14.47 24.21 2.33
C LEU A 50 15.80 24.39 3.08
N LYS A 51 15.97 23.73 4.23
CA LYS A 51 17.19 23.84 5.03
C LYS A 51 18.42 23.25 4.33
N ASN A 52 18.27 22.14 3.59
CA ASN A 52 19.34 21.59 2.77
C ASN A 52 19.79 22.55 1.67
N LYS A 53 18.85 23.19 0.97
CA LYS A 53 19.19 24.22 -0.03
C LYS A 53 19.97 25.36 0.59
N GLN A 54 19.61 25.81 1.79
CA GLN A 54 20.36 26.86 2.51
C GLN A 54 21.77 26.40 2.89
N TYR A 55 21.90 25.18 3.43
CA TYR A 55 23.19 24.57 3.75
C TYR A 55 24.12 24.55 2.53
N TYR A 56 23.67 24.02 1.39
CA TYR A 56 24.48 23.96 0.18
C TYR A 56 24.77 25.34 -0.43
N LYS A 57 23.80 26.28 -0.43
CA LYS A 57 24.02 27.66 -0.91
C LYS A 57 25.05 28.41 -0.07
N SER A 58 25.15 28.10 1.23
CA SER A 58 26.12 28.71 2.14
C SER A 58 27.51 28.07 2.09
N ASN A 59 27.83 27.35 1.02
CA ASN A 59 29.04 26.52 0.94
C ASN A 59 29.20 25.58 2.15
N LYS A 60 28.08 25.00 2.61
CA LYS A 60 28.02 24.04 3.74
C LYS A 60 28.33 24.63 5.13
N LEU A 61 28.29 25.95 5.29
CA LEU A 61 28.58 26.62 6.57
C LEU A 61 27.34 26.80 7.46
N LYS A 62 26.17 27.10 6.88
CA LYS A 62 24.94 27.30 7.66
C LYS A 62 24.35 25.95 8.11
N THR A 63 24.63 25.56 9.34
CA THR A 63 24.02 24.40 9.98
C THR A 63 22.57 24.67 10.36
N TYR A 64 21.86 23.60 10.67
CA TYR A 64 20.54 23.69 11.27
C TYR A 64 20.30 22.51 12.22
N SER A 65 19.26 22.63 13.01
CA SER A 65 18.89 21.69 14.08
C SER A 65 17.50 21.10 13.85
N THR A 66 17.15 20.06 14.59
CA THR A 66 15.80 19.47 14.58
C THR A 66 14.75 20.48 15.04
N ILE A 67 15.09 21.36 15.99
CA ILE A 67 14.17 22.39 16.48
C ILE A 67 13.82 23.43 15.41
N GLU A 68 14.74 23.74 14.50
CA GLU A 68 14.43 24.61 13.37
C GLU A 68 13.47 23.96 12.37
N ILE A 69 13.64 22.67 12.07
CA ILE A 69 12.67 21.92 11.25
C ILE A 69 11.31 21.91 11.93
N TYR A 70 11.27 21.66 13.25
CA TYR A 70 10.06 21.71 14.05
C TYR A 70 9.34 23.06 13.95
N ASN A 71 10.07 24.16 14.12
CA ASN A 71 9.52 25.50 14.04
C ASN A 71 8.93 25.79 12.66
N ILE A 72 9.61 25.39 11.57
CA ILE A 72 9.10 25.53 10.21
C ILE A 72 7.81 24.70 10.04
N VAL A 73 7.82 23.43 10.44
CA VAL A 73 6.68 22.52 10.27
C VAL A 73 5.46 23.01 11.06
N ASN A 74 5.65 23.46 12.31
CA ASN A 74 4.55 24.00 13.11
C ASN A 74 4.02 25.32 12.56
N LYS A 75 4.86 26.20 12.00
CA LYS A 75 4.37 27.38 11.25
C LYS A 75 3.51 26.98 10.06
N CYS A 76 3.87 25.91 9.34
CA CYS A 76 3.05 25.38 8.25
C CYS A 76 1.73 24.75 8.73
N LEU A 77 1.71 24.12 9.91
CA LEU A 77 0.52 23.47 10.47
C LEU A 77 -0.42 24.44 11.19
N ALA A 78 0.10 25.55 11.72
CA ALA A 78 -0.71 26.58 12.38
C ALA A 78 -1.76 27.17 11.44
N LYS A 79 -1.46 27.25 10.14
CA LYS A 79 -2.44 27.62 9.09
C LYS A 79 -3.65 26.68 9.00
N ASP A 80 -3.51 25.45 9.50
CA ASP A 80 -4.57 24.45 9.58
C ASP A 80 -5.15 24.31 11.00
N ASN A 81 -4.89 25.28 11.89
CA ASN A 81 -5.20 25.22 13.33
C ASN A 81 -4.65 23.96 14.03
N LYS A 82 -3.45 23.51 13.62
CA LYS A 82 -2.79 22.30 14.14
C LYS A 82 -1.41 22.63 14.68
N LYS A 83 -1.01 21.89 15.72
CA LYS A 83 0.34 21.90 16.29
C LYS A 83 0.77 20.48 16.61
N ILE A 84 2.06 20.20 16.49
CA ILE A 84 2.66 18.92 16.90
C ILE A 84 3.72 19.14 17.96
N SER A 85 4.02 18.07 18.70
CA SER A 85 5.17 18.00 19.60
C SER A 85 6.46 17.67 18.83
N ILE A 86 7.61 17.97 19.43
CA ILE A 86 8.93 17.61 18.87
C ILE A 86 9.04 16.09 18.66
N ARG A 87 8.51 15.30 19.60
CA ARG A 87 8.47 13.84 19.52
C ARG A 87 7.71 13.32 18.29
N THR A 88 6.63 14.00 17.91
CA THR A 88 5.88 13.65 16.70
C THR A 88 6.70 13.90 15.44
N LEU A 89 7.44 15.01 15.40
CA LEU A 89 8.37 15.29 14.31
C LEU A 89 9.49 14.23 14.23
N GLU A 90 10.06 13.84 15.37
CA GLU A 90 11.10 12.81 15.44
C GLU A 90 10.61 11.48 14.87
N TYR A 91 9.36 11.08 15.16
CA TYR A 91 8.77 9.89 14.55
C TYR A 91 8.60 10.04 13.03
N ASP A 92 8.20 11.21 12.54
CA ASP A 92 8.10 11.44 11.10
C ASP A 92 9.49 11.38 10.42
N ILE A 93 10.54 11.92 11.06
CA ILE A 93 11.93 11.84 10.60
C ILE A 93 12.42 10.39 10.63
N LEU A 94 12.13 9.65 11.70
CA LEU A 94 12.47 8.22 11.80
C LEU A 94 11.81 7.43 10.69
N PHE A 95 10.53 7.67 10.41
CA PHE A 95 9.81 7.08 9.29
C PHE A 95 10.52 7.36 7.96
N LEU A 96 10.94 8.60 7.70
CA LEU A 96 11.68 8.96 6.48
C LEU A 96 13.03 8.23 6.36
N ASN A 97 13.73 7.97 7.47
CA ASN A 97 14.94 7.14 7.48
C ASN A 97 14.60 5.66 7.18
N GLN A 98 13.54 5.12 7.78
CA GLN A 98 13.11 3.73 7.56
C GLN A 98 12.75 3.44 6.10
N ILE A 99 12.14 4.41 5.40
CA ILE A 99 11.84 4.30 3.97
C ILE A 99 12.99 4.78 3.07
N LEU A 100 14.17 5.02 3.64
CA LEU A 100 15.43 5.37 2.96
C LEU A 100 15.38 6.67 2.15
N LEU A 101 14.43 7.57 2.44
CA LEU A 101 14.34 8.87 1.77
C LEU A 101 15.41 9.85 2.27
N ILE A 102 15.78 9.72 3.53
CA ILE A 102 16.85 10.51 4.14
C ILE A 102 17.80 9.62 4.93
N THR A 103 18.97 10.14 5.22
CA THR A 103 19.85 9.65 6.28
C THR A 103 20.10 10.80 7.24
N THR A 104 19.82 10.57 8.51
CA THR A 104 20.05 11.56 9.56
C THR A 104 21.47 11.48 10.08
N LYS A 105 22.15 12.62 10.14
CA LYS A 105 23.44 12.81 10.81
C LYS A 105 23.27 13.80 11.94
N LEU A 106 23.53 13.35 13.16
CA LEU A 106 23.48 14.18 14.35
C LEU A 106 24.89 14.43 14.85
N LYS A 107 25.18 15.66 15.25
CA LYS A 107 26.38 16.02 16.00
C LYS A 107 25.96 16.70 17.28
N HIS A 108 26.25 16.05 18.41
CA HIS A 108 26.05 16.60 19.74
C HIS A 108 27.24 17.50 20.11
N LEU A 109 26.98 18.60 20.79
CA LEU A 109 28.01 19.57 21.21
C LEU A 109 28.42 19.40 22.68
N GLY A 110 28.07 18.28 23.29
CA GLY A 110 28.24 18.02 24.71
C GLY A 110 26.90 18.04 25.47
N LYS A 111 26.97 17.79 26.78
CA LYS A 111 25.81 17.82 27.67
C LYS A 111 25.24 19.25 27.67
N ASP A 112 23.93 19.38 27.47
CA ASP A 112 23.17 20.65 27.48
C ASP A 112 23.55 21.71 26.41
N ASN A 113 24.58 21.45 25.60
CA ASN A 113 25.03 22.34 24.52
C ASN A 113 24.25 22.16 23.20
N GLY A 114 23.21 21.32 23.20
CA GLY A 114 22.38 21.05 22.03
C GLY A 114 23.03 20.17 20.96
N SER A 115 22.48 20.23 19.75
CA SER A 115 22.94 19.42 18.61
C SER A 115 22.60 20.06 17.27
N PHE A 116 23.39 19.72 16.25
CA PHE A 116 23.05 19.99 14.85
C PHE A 116 22.62 18.70 14.17
N ALA A 117 21.64 18.83 13.28
CA ALA A 117 21.08 17.73 12.52
C ALA A 117 21.20 18.02 11.03
N PHE A 118 21.76 17.07 10.28
CA PHE A 118 21.80 17.13 8.84
C PHE A 118 21.05 15.94 8.24
N TYR A 119 20.03 16.22 7.45
CA TYR A 119 19.19 15.20 6.81
C TYR A 119 19.61 15.04 5.35
N ILE A 120 20.50 14.08 5.09
CA ILE A 120 21.02 13.79 3.76
C ILE A 120 19.88 13.18 2.93
N GLN A 121 19.39 13.92 1.94
CA GLN A 121 18.35 13.41 1.02
C GLN A 121 18.94 12.36 0.07
N ASN A 122 18.29 11.21 -0.06
CA ASN A 122 18.61 10.25 -1.10
C ASN A 122 18.12 10.79 -2.45
N LYS A 123 19.01 11.47 -3.21
CA LYS A 123 18.67 12.13 -4.48
C LYS A 123 17.92 11.23 -5.47
N ASN A 124 18.24 9.94 -5.51
CA ASN A 124 17.60 8.98 -6.42
C ASN A 124 16.13 8.73 -6.07
N LEU A 125 15.81 8.66 -4.78
CA LEU A 125 14.45 8.41 -4.28
C LEU A 125 13.67 9.71 -4.05
N TRP A 126 14.36 10.82 -3.74
CA TRP A 126 13.74 12.08 -3.32
C TRP A 126 12.79 12.68 -4.37
N LYS A 127 13.12 12.52 -5.66
CA LYS A 127 12.24 12.90 -6.78
C LYS A 127 10.89 12.15 -6.77
N HIS A 128 10.83 10.97 -6.16
CA HIS A 128 9.65 10.13 -6.04
C HIS A 128 9.06 10.09 -4.61
N ARG A 129 9.49 11.00 -3.72
CA ARG A 129 9.15 11.00 -2.29
C ARG A 129 7.65 10.88 -2.01
N PHE A 130 6.80 11.62 -2.74
CA PHE A 130 5.35 11.59 -2.55
C PHE A 130 4.79 10.18 -2.73
N THR A 131 5.21 9.50 -3.79
CA THR A 131 4.79 8.12 -4.08
C THR A 131 5.34 7.15 -3.04
N ILE A 132 6.62 7.27 -2.68
CA ILE A 132 7.26 6.36 -1.70
C ILE A 132 6.58 6.48 -0.32
N ILE A 133 6.33 7.70 0.15
CA ILE A 133 5.62 7.96 1.42
C ILE A 133 4.20 7.39 1.34
N GLN A 134 3.48 7.66 0.26
CA GLN A 134 2.12 7.15 0.06
C GLN A 134 2.10 5.61 0.09
N GLU A 135 3.04 4.96 -0.58
CA GLU A 135 3.13 3.50 -0.64
C GLU A 135 3.47 2.89 0.73
N ALA A 136 4.39 3.49 1.47
CA ALA A 136 4.75 3.05 2.81
C ALA A 136 3.56 3.18 3.78
N ILE A 137 2.84 4.31 3.77
CA ILE A 137 1.65 4.48 4.61
C ILE A 137 0.54 3.50 4.19
N ASN A 138 0.34 3.29 2.89
CA ASN A 138 -0.61 2.30 2.40
C ASN A 138 -0.25 0.88 2.87
N LYS A 139 1.04 0.54 2.97
CA LYS A 139 1.51 -0.74 3.50
C LYS A 139 1.16 -0.87 4.99
N GLU A 140 1.40 0.16 5.79
CA GLU A 140 0.98 0.16 7.21
C GLU A 140 -0.53 -0.01 7.37
N ILE A 141 -1.33 0.63 6.52
CA ILE A 141 -2.79 0.47 6.53
C ILE A 141 -3.17 -0.98 6.21
N LYS A 142 -2.57 -1.60 5.17
CA LYS A 142 -2.82 -3.00 4.82
C LYS A 142 -2.41 -3.94 5.96
N GLU A 143 -1.27 -3.70 6.59
CA GLU A 143 -0.78 -4.49 7.72
C GLU A 143 -1.71 -4.39 8.94
N TYR A 144 -2.23 -3.19 9.22
CA TYR A 144 -3.22 -2.98 10.28
C TYR A 144 -4.53 -3.75 10.04
N LEU A 145 -4.90 -3.97 8.77
CA LEU A 145 -6.17 -4.59 8.37
C LEU A 145 -6.08 -6.11 8.14
N LYS A 146 -4.88 -6.70 8.17
CA LYS A 146 -4.64 -8.10 7.75
C LYS A 146 -5.48 -9.14 8.51
N ASP A 147 -5.80 -8.85 9.75
CA ASP A 147 -6.48 -9.70 10.74
C ASP A 147 -7.88 -9.18 11.11
N LYS A 148 -8.42 -8.21 10.33
CA LYS A 148 -9.65 -7.50 10.67
C LYS A 148 -10.75 -7.63 9.64
N LYS A 149 -11.95 -7.99 10.11
CA LYS A 149 -13.19 -7.97 9.34
C LYS A 149 -13.93 -6.66 9.57
N ILE A 150 -14.22 -5.93 8.50
CA ILE A 150 -14.96 -4.68 8.60
C ILE A 150 -16.44 -5.00 8.80
N VAL A 151 -17.04 -4.41 9.83
CA VAL A 151 -18.46 -4.57 10.16
C VAL A 151 -19.16 -3.22 10.20
N SER A 152 -20.49 -3.25 10.00
CA SER A 152 -21.33 -2.08 10.21
C SER A 152 -21.25 -1.63 11.67
N ASP A 153 -21.44 -0.34 11.92
CA ASP A 153 -21.42 0.21 13.27
C ASP A 153 -22.54 -0.36 14.15
N PHE A 154 -23.64 -0.81 13.51
CA PHE A 154 -24.86 -1.34 14.10
C PHE A 154 -25.07 -2.86 13.89
N SER A 155 -24.03 -3.60 13.47
CA SER A 155 -24.21 -5.01 13.08
C SER A 155 -24.71 -5.89 14.23
N LYS A 156 -24.34 -5.58 15.47
CA LYS A 156 -24.75 -6.36 16.65
C LYS A 156 -26.19 -6.04 17.03
N GLU A 157 -26.55 -4.77 16.99
CA GLU A 157 -27.89 -4.24 17.27
C GLU A 157 -28.91 -4.81 16.28
N ILE A 158 -28.57 -4.82 14.98
CA ILE A 158 -29.40 -5.42 13.92
C ILE A 158 -29.54 -6.93 14.14
N ASN A 159 -28.43 -7.65 14.35
CA ASN A 159 -28.50 -9.10 14.57
C ASN A 159 -29.30 -9.47 15.83
N ASN A 160 -29.16 -8.68 16.90
CA ASN A 160 -29.93 -8.88 18.13
C ASN A 160 -31.43 -8.60 17.92
N ALA A 161 -31.78 -7.58 17.15
CA ALA A 161 -33.18 -7.30 16.79
C ALA A 161 -33.78 -8.41 15.91
N ILE A 162 -33.01 -8.92 14.93
CA ILE A 162 -33.41 -10.05 14.08
C ILE A 162 -33.62 -11.31 14.92
N ASN A 163 -32.67 -11.63 15.81
CA ASN A 163 -32.73 -12.83 16.67
C ASN A 163 -33.85 -12.75 17.71
N LYS A 164 -34.09 -11.56 18.30
CA LYS A 164 -35.20 -11.36 19.24
C LYS A 164 -36.57 -11.51 18.59
N ASN A 165 -36.70 -11.15 17.30
CA ASN A 165 -38.00 -11.10 16.66
C ASN A 165 -38.37 -12.36 15.84
N ASN A 166 -37.51 -13.39 15.72
CA ASN A 166 -37.75 -14.57 14.86
C ASN A 166 -38.26 -14.22 13.44
N ILE A 167 -37.86 -13.07 12.89
CA ILE A 167 -38.38 -12.59 11.60
C ILE A 167 -37.67 -13.36 10.49
N LYS A 168 -38.33 -14.40 9.97
CA LYS A 168 -38.03 -14.94 8.65
C LYS A 168 -38.27 -13.84 7.62
N ASN A 169 -37.19 -13.37 6.99
CA ASN A 169 -37.10 -12.62 5.73
C ASN A 169 -38.32 -11.78 5.32
N ILE A 170 -38.26 -10.47 5.56
CA ILE A 170 -39.11 -9.51 4.84
C ILE A 170 -38.19 -8.53 4.10
N LYS A 171 -38.32 -8.48 2.77
CA LYS A 171 -37.59 -7.57 1.86
C LYS A 171 -37.82 -6.11 2.27
N PRO A 172 -36.79 -5.24 2.23
CA PRO A 172 -36.96 -3.86 2.65
C PRO A 172 -37.69 -3.04 1.58
N LYS A 173 -38.84 -2.48 1.95
CA LYS A 173 -39.39 -1.27 1.31
C LYS A 173 -38.76 -0.05 2.01
N SER A 174 -38.44 0.94 1.19
CA SER A 174 -37.85 2.23 1.50
C SER A 174 -38.61 3.05 2.55
N SER A 175 -37.85 3.82 3.35
CA SER A 175 -37.90 5.31 3.50
C SER A 175 -37.97 5.85 4.94
N ILE A 176 -36.97 6.71 5.29
CA ILE A 176 -37.00 7.90 6.18
C ILE A 176 -37.16 7.57 7.70
N ALA A 177 -36.46 8.15 8.69
CA ALA A 177 -35.94 9.51 8.88
C ALA A 177 -34.62 9.55 9.69
N ASP A 178 -33.94 10.70 9.59
CA ASP A 178 -32.87 11.15 10.47
C ASP A 178 -33.37 11.34 11.92
N GLU A 179 -32.70 10.71 12.89
CA GLU A 179 -32.66 11.23 14.25
C GLU A 179 -31.23 11.21 14.79
N SER A 180 -30.78 12.41 15.14
CA SER A 180 -29.55 12.72 15.83
C SER A 180 -29.55 12.12 17.23
N ILE A 181 -28.52 11.35 17.58
CA ILE A 181 -28.11 11.18 18.99
C ILE A 181 -26.61 11.41 19.09
N ALA A 182 -26.29 12.40 19.91
CA ALA A 182 -24.95 12.86 20.24
C ALA A 182 -24.13 11.82 21.04
N ASP A 183 -22.83 12.03 20.94
CA ASP A 183 -21.72 11.47 21.72
C ASP A 183 -22.04 10.73 23.02
N VAL A 184 -21.69 9.44 23.05
CA VAL A 184 -21.10 8.82 24.26
C VAL A 184 -19.89 8.02 23.82
N ILE A 185 -18.70 8.61 23.99
CA ILE A 185 -17.42 7.92 23.95
C ILE A 185 -17.31 7.14 25.26
N PRO A 186 -17.22 5.79 25.27
CA PRO A 186 -16.81 5.10 26.48
C PRO A 186 -15.36 5.48 26.79
N LYS A 187 -15.16 6.14 27.94
CA LYS A 187 -13.86 6.22 28.60
C LYS A 187 -13.36 4.80 28.85
N ASP A 188 -12.06 4.62 28.64
CA ASP A 188 -11.27 3.44 29.02
C ASP A 188 -11.46 2.15 28.19
N ILE A 189 -10.83 2.14 27.00
CA ILE A 189 -10.22 0.90 26.48
C ILE A 189 -8.74 1.20 26.22
N LYS A 190 -7.91 0.88 27.21
CA LYS A 190 -6.45 0.79 27.03
C LYS A 190 -6.19 -0.35 26.04
N ASP A 191 -5.80 -0.02 24.81
CA ASP A 191 -5.29 -0.99 23.84
C ASP A 191 -3.96 -1.57 24.38
N ILE A 192 -3.99 -2.80 24.92
CA ILE A 192 -2.84 -3.51 25.51
C ILE A 192 -1.94 -4.20 24.45
N ASN A 193 -2.29 -4.13 23.16
CA ASN A 193 -1.45 -4.70 22.11
C ASN A 193 -0.27 -3.79 21.75
N LYS A 194 0.74 -3.82 22.61
CA LYS A 194 2.10 -3.34 22.37
C LYS A 194 2.61 -4.02 21.10
N ILE A 195 2.53 -3.32 19.96
CA ILE A 195 3.14 -3.76 18.70
C ILE A 195 4.62 -4.01 19.00
N LYS A 196 5.02 -5.29 18.97
CA LYS A 196 6.41 -5.72 19.12
C LYS A 196 7.15 -5.25 17.88
N ASN A 197 7.73 -4.05 17.94
CA ASN A 197 8.68 -3.58 16.95
C ASN A 197 9.93 -4.46 17.07
N SER A 198 10.05 -5.52 16.27
CA SER A 198 11.32 -6.21 16.09
C SER A 198 12.24 -5.28 15.30
N ILE A 199 13.06 -4.55 16.05
CA ILE A 199 14.13 -3.71 15.51
C ILE A 199 15.29 -4.65 15.20
N GLU A 200 15.40 -5.09 13.94
CA GLU A 200 16.69 -5.53 13.44
C GLU A 200 17.54 -4.28 13.18
N LYS A 201 18.50 -4.02 14.07
CA LYS A 201 19.60 -3.08 13.84
C LYS A 201 20.46 -3.62 12.69
N ASN A 202 20.12 -3.29 11.46
CA ASN A 202 21.00 -3.53 10.33
C ASN A 202 22.13 -2.47 10.34
N ASN A 203 23.21 -2.77 11.06
CA ASN A 203 24.50 -2.09 10.97
C ASN A 203 25.24 -2.48 9.66
N GLY A 204 24.56 -2.42 8.52
CA GLY A 204 25.14 -2.71 7.21
C GLY A 204 25.59 -1.43 6.50
N LYS A 205 26.80 -1.45 5.90
CA LYS A 205 27.26 -0.41 4.96
C LYS A 205 26.13 -0.04 3.99
N ILE A 206 25.83 1.25 3.94
CA ILE A 206 24.69 1.82 3.20
C ILE A 206 24.93 1.64 1.70
N ASN A 207 24.32 0.64 1.09
CA ASN A 207 24.20 0.60 -0.36
C ASN A 207 23.19 1.68 -0.79
N LYS A 208 23.64 2.65 -1.60
CA LYS A 208 22.79 3.63 -2.29
C LYS A 208 21.85 2.87 -3.25
N ILE A 209 20.74 2.35 -2.73
CA ILE A 209 19.73 1.66 -3.54
C ILE A 209 19.08 2.67 -4.50
N SER A 210 19.12 2.36 -5.79
CA SER A 210 18.43 3.08 -6.85
C SER A 210 16.90 2.84 -6.81
N TYR A 211 16.10 3.71 -7.43
CA TYR A 211 14.64 3.50 -7.52
C TYR A 211 14.29 2.19 -8.26
N LYS A 212 15.10 1.85 -9.27
CA LYS A 212 15.04 0.58 -10.00
C LYS A 212 15.17 -0.61 -9.05
N GLU A 213 16.22 -0.64 -8.25
CA GLU A 213 16.46 -1.69 -7.26
C GLU A 213 15.38 -1.71 -6.17
N PHE A 214 14.87 -0.55 -5.75
CA PHE A 214 13.76 -0.46 -4.79
C PHE A 214 12.51 -1.19 -5.31
N ILE A 215 12.09 -0.92 -6.56
CA ILE A 215 10.90 -1.59 -7.14
C ILE A 215 11.15 -3.10 -7.30
N VAL A 216 12.33 -3.49 -7.80
CA VAL A 216 12.68 -4.91 -7.95
C VAL A 216 12.63 -5.61 -6.61
N ASN A 217 13.23 -5.04 -5.57
CA ASN A 217 13.17 -5.57 -4.21
C ASN A 217 11.73 -5.69 -3.71
N MET A 218 10.87 -4.72 -4.03
CA MET A 218 9.47 -4.79 -3.65
C MET A 218 8.72 -5.93 -4.37
N LEU A 219 8.95 -6.12 -5.67
CA LEU A 219 8.35 -7.21 -6.43
C LEU A 219 8.83 -8.59 -5.94
N VAL A 220 10.14 -8.73 -5.73
CA VAL A 220 10.74 -10.01 -5.32
C VAL A 220 10.44 -10.33 -3.86
N LYS A 221 10.71 -9.41 -2.93
CA LYS A 221 10.61 -9.70 -1.48
C LYS A 221 9.18 -9.67 -0.97
N ILE A 222 8.37 -8.70 -1.43
CA ILE A 222 7.00 -8.51 -0.91
C ILE A 222 6.01 -9.30 -1.75
N HIS A 223 6.07 -9.15 -3.07
CA HIS A 223 5.12 -9.78 -3.98
C HIS A 223 5.58 -11.17 -4.43
N LYS A 224 6.70 -11.69 -3.91
CA LYS A 224 7.21 -13.04 -4.19
C LYS A 224 7.32 -13.36 -5.68
N ILE A 225 7.62 -12.36 -6.51
CA ILE A 225 7.89 -12.59 -7.92
C ILE A 225 9.23 -13.30 -8.09
N GLU A 226 9.29 -14.24 -9.03
CA GLU A 226 10.53 -14.91 -9.39
C GLU A 226 11.50 -13.93 -10.05
N LYS A 227 12.78 -13.99 -9.65
CA LYS A 227 13.84 -13.17 -10.25
C LYS A 227 13.93 -13.37 -11.77
N LEU A 228 13.67 -14.59 -12.25
CA LEU A 228 13.67 -14.90 -13.68
C LEU A 228 12.66 -14.05 -14.47
N GLN A 229 11.49 -13.78 -13.90
CA GLN A 229 10.46 -12.94 -14.53
C GLN A 229 10.91 -11.48 -14.62
N ILE A 230 11.57 -10.95 -13.58
CA ILE A 230 12.19 -9.63 -13.60
C ILE A 230 13.26 -9.54 -14.71
N SER A 231 14.12 -10.56 -14.82
CA SER A 231 15.15 -10.64 -15.87
C SER A 231 14.54 -10.69 -17.28
N LYS A 232 13.42 -11.41 -17.48
CA LYS A 232 12.70 -11.42 -18.76
C LYS A 232 12.21 -10.02 -19.15
N ILE A 233 11.63 -9.28 -18.21
CA ILE A 233 11.15 -7.89 -18.44
C ILE A 233 12.32 -6.97 -18.79
N LEU A 234 13.45 -7.10 -18.09
CA LEU A 234 14.65 -6.33 -18.39
C LEU A 234 15.14 -6.57 -19.82
N LYS A 235 15.24 -7.84 -20.23
CA LYS A 235 15.72 -8.24 -21.57
C LYS A 235 14.85 -7.69 -22.71
N ILE A 236 13.54 -7.61 -22.51
CA ILE A 236 12.60 -7.15 -23.54
C ILE A 236 12.30 -5.64 -23.46
N SER A 237 12.86 -4.91 -22.50
CA SER A 237 12.67 -3.46 -22.37
C SER A 237 13.65 -2.71 -23.27
N ASN A 238 13.17 -1.75 -24.06
CA ASN A 238 14.03 -0.97 -24.97
C ASN A 238 14.98 0.02 -24.26
N ASN A 239 14.61 0.51 -23.07
CA ASN A 239 15.43 1.42 -22.26
C ASN A 239 15.04 1.32 -20.77
N GLU A 240 15.83 1.98 -19.92
CA GLU A 240 15.62 1.95 -18.46
C GLU A 240 14.27 2.55 -18.03
N LYS A 241 13.78 3.61 -18.69
CA LYS A 241 12.48 4.22 -18.36
C LYS A 241 11.34 3.23 -18.61
N THR A 242 11.37 2.57 -19.77
CA THR A 242 10.40 1.53 -20.14
C THR A 242 10.45 0.36 -19.16
N TYR A 243 11.66 -0.06 -18.76
CA TYR A 243 11.83 -1.11 -17.75
C TYR A 243 11.21 -0.73 -16.40
N ILE A 244 11.53 0.45 -15.86
CA ILE A 244 10.98 0.93 -14.59
C ILE A 244 9.46 1.05 -14.65
N ASN A 245 8.92 1.56 -15.76
CA ASN A 245 7.47 1.66 -15.95
C ASN A 245 6.81 0.28 -16.04
N ALA A 246 7.42 -0.68 -16.73
CA ALA A 246 6.94 -2.06 -16.79
C ALA A 246 6.89 -2.69 -15.39
N LEU A 247 7.93 -2.53 -14.57
CA LEU A 247 7.93 -3.03 -13.20
C LEU A 247 6.82 -2.40 -12.33
N ARG A 248 6.57 -1.09 -12.48
CA ARG A 248 5.47 -0.40 -11.77
C ARG A 248 4.11 -0.93 -12.19
N ASN A 249 3.91 -1.16 -13.48
CA ASN A 249 2.65 -1.69 -14.01
C ASN A 249 2.40 -3.13 -13.56
N LEU A 250 3.44 -3.97 -13.57
CA LEU A 250 3.36 -5.32 -13.05
C LEU A 250 3.01 -5.32 -11.55
N LYS A 251 3.65 -4.45 -10.76
CA LYS A 251 3.29 -4.28 -9.35
C LYS A 251 1.81 -3.94 -9.19
N LEU A 252 1.30 -2.96 -9.94
CA LEU A 252 -0.13 -2.58 -9.87
C LEU A 252 -1.06 -3.73 -10.26
N ALA A 253 -0.71 -4.49 -11.30
CA ALA A 253 -1.49 -5.65 -11.69
C ALA A 253 -1.51 -6.72 -10.60
N ILE A 254 -0.38 -7.04 -9.99
CA ILE A 254 -0.32 -7.99 -8.88
C ILE A 254 -1.15 -7.47 -7.70
N GLU A 255 -1.00 -6.21 -7.30
CA GLU A 255 -1.78 -5.64 -6.20
C GLU A 255 -3.29 -5.72 -6.45
N LYS A 256 -3.74 -5.63 -7.70
CA LYS A 256 -5.16 -5.72 -8.08
C LYS A 256 -5.68 -7.15 -8.18
N TYR A 257 -4.88 -8.08 -8.70
CA TYR A 257 -5.36 -9.41 -9.12
C TYR A 257 -4.82 -10.59 -8.28
N LYS A 258 -3.85 -10.38 -7.38
CA LYS A 258 -3.23 -11.45 -6.58
C LYS A 258 -4.19 -12.24 -5.68
N GLU A 259 -5.33 -11.66 -5.33
CA GLU A 259 -6.35 -12.33 -4.51
C GLU A 259 -7.18 -13.32 -5.34
N GLU A 260 -7.23 -13.13 -6.66
CA GLU A 260 -8.03 -13.94 -7.59
C GLU A 260 -7.17 -14.91 -8.43
N TYR A 261 -5.90 -14.59 -8.65
CA TYR A 261 -5.02 -15.34 -9.56
C TYR A 261 -3.62 -15.52 -8.96
N LYS A 262 -2.95 -16.60 -9.35
CA LYS A 262 -1.56 -16.84 -8.95
C LYS A 262 -0.67 -15.72 -9.48
N ILE A 263 0.31 -15.32 -8.68
CA ILE A 263 1.27 -14.27 -9.05
C ILE A 263 2.02 -14.65 -10.33
N GLU A 264 2.39 -15.92 -10.48
CA GLU A 264 3.04 -16.46 -11.67
C GLU A 264 2.21 -16.28 -12.95
N ASP A 265 0.90 -16.51 -12.85
CA ASP A 265 -0.03 -16.38 -13.96
C ASP A 265 -0.17 -14.92 -14.40
N ILE A 266 -0.29 -14.02 -13.43
CA ILE A 266 -0.34 -12.56 -13.65
C ILE A 266 0.95 -12.12 -14.34
N SER A 267 2.12 -12.47 -13.81
CA SER A 267 3.39 -12.02 -14.35
C SER A 267 3.70 -12.63 -15.72
N ASN A 268 3.35 -13.90 -15.96
CA ASN A 268 3.50 -14.53 -17.28
C ASN A 268 2.63 -13.84 -18.34
N HIS A 269 1.36 -13.53 -18.01
CA HIS A 269 0.49 -12.78 -18.93
C HIS A 269 1.04 -11.37 -19.20
N PHE A 270 1.46 -10.67 -18.15
CA PHE A 270 2.08 -9.35 -18.29
C PHE A 270 3.29 -9.37 -19.22
N ILE A 271 4.21 -10.33 -19.05
CA ILE A 271 5.41 -10.46 -19.89
C ILE A 271 5.03 -10.72 -21.35
N LYS A 272 4.03 -11.57 -21.60
CA LYS A 272 3.53 -11.87 -22.95
C LYS A 272 3.00 -10.59 -23.63
N GLU A 273 2.13 -9.87 -22.94
CA GLU A 273 1.55 -8.62 -23.44
C GLU A 273 2.62 -7.56 -23.68
N PHE A 274 3.53 -7.39 -22.71
CA PHE A 274 4.62 -6.44 -22.78
C PHE A 274 5.56 -6.71 -23.95
N LYS A 275 5.96 -7.98 -24.16
CA LYS A 275 6.81 -8.39 -25.30
C LYS A 275 6.16 -8.03 -26.64
N ASN A 276 4.87 -8.32 -26.78
CA ASN A 276 4.17 -8.24 -28.06
C ASN A 276 3.90 -6.80 -28.53
N LYS A 277 3.37 -5.93 -27.66
CA LYS A 277 2.81 -4.63 -28.09
C LYS A 277 3.48 -3.41 -27.45
N TYR A 278 4.21 -3.58 -26.34
CA TYR A 278 4.57 -2.45 -25.47
C TYR A 278 6.05 -2.33 -25.09
N SER A 279 6.89 -3.29 -25.46
CA SER A 279 8.35 -3.30 -25.23
C SER A 279 9.07 -2.05 -25.75
N LYS A 280 8.50 -1.39 -26.77
CA LYS A 280 9.00 -0.17 -27.39
C LYS A 280 8.34 1.13 -26.88
N LYS A 281 7.31 1.05 -26.03
CA LYS A 281 6.51 2.21 -25.61
C LYS A 281 6.93 2.71 -24.22
N ILE A 282 7.21 4.02 -24.10
CA ILE A 282 7.61 4.65 -22.83
C ILE A 282 6.42 4.72 -21.85
N TRP A 283 5.21 4.91 -22.36
CA TRP A 283 3.97 4.94 -21.59
C TRP A 283 3.16 3.67 -21.85
N MET A 284 2.84 2.94 -20.78
CA MET A 284 2.02 1.73 -20.82
C MET A 284 1.19 1.65 -19.52
N MET A 285 0.00 1.04 -19.59
CA MET A 285 -0.71 0.36 -18.47
C MET A 285 -0.84 1.16 -17.15
N ASN A 286 -1.03 2.48 -17.19
CA ASN A 286 -1.20 3.25 -15.97
C ASN A 286 -2.64 3.17 -15.45
N GLY A 287 -2.95 2.18 -14.62
CA GLY A 287 -4.28 2.01 -14.00
C GLY A 287 -4.78 3.16 -13.11
N LYS A 288 -4.06 4.29 -13.02
CA LYS A 288 -4.42 5.49 -12.25
C LYS A 288 -4.91 6.66 -13.10
N THR A 289 -4.98 6.55 -14.43
CA THR A 289 -5.37 7.66 -15.32
C THR A 289 -6.39 7.21 -16.37
N ASP A 290 -7.41 8.04 -16.61
CA ASP A 290 -8.50 7.78 -17.56
C ASP A 290 -8.12 8.00 -19.04
N LYS A 291 -6.95 8.58 -19.34
CA LYS A 291 -6.47 8.73 -20.72
C LYS A 291 -5.98 7.39 -21.27
N THR A 292 -6.39 7.07 -22.51
CA THR A 292 -6.01 5.91 -23.36
C THR A 292 -5.07 4.92 -22.68
N ASN A 293 -5.67 4.00 -21.91
CA ASN A 293 -4.95 3.04 -21.12
C ASN A 293 -5.45 1.63 -21.41
N ASP A 294 -4.63 0.85 -22.12
CA ASP A 294 -4.90 -0.55 -22.45
C ASP A 294 -4.97 -1.47 -21.20
N PHE A 295 -4.80 -0.96 -19.98
CA PHE A 295 -4.85 -1.75 -18.73
C PHE A 295 -6.14 -2.56 -18.60
N ASN A 296 -7.31 -1.93 -18.79
CA ASN A 296 -8.59 -2.66 -18.70
C ASN A 296 -8.75 -3.67 -19.84
N GLU A 297 -8.28 -3.34 -21.04
CA GLU A 297 -8.32 -4.26 -22.17
C GLU A 297 -7.43 -5.50 -21.93
N ILE A 298 -6.23 -5.29 -21.39
CA ILE A 298 -5.27 -6.35 -21.09
C ILE A 298 -5.77 -7.24 -19.96
N TRP A 299 -6.27 -6.65 -18.87
CA TRP A 299 -6.57 -7.39 -17.66
C TRP A 299 -8.05 -7.80 -17.55
N GLU A 300 -9.00 -6.93 -17.88
CA GLU A 300 -10.43 -7.27 -17.78
C GLU A 300 -10.91 -8.05 -19.01
N LYS A 301 -10.42 -7.73 -20.23
CA LYS A 301 -10.83 -8.46 -21.44
C LYS A 301 -9.94 -9.65 -21.77
N ARG A 302 -8.62 -9.45 -21.88
CA ARG A 302 -7.71 -10.51 -22.39
C ARG A 302 -7.29 -11.51 -21.31
N PHE A 303 -6.84 -11.05 -20.15
CA PHE A 303 -6.37 -11.93 -19.08
C PHE A 303 -7.49 -12.82 -18.54
N LYS A 304 -8.61 -12.21 -18.10
CA LYS A 304 -9.76 -12.96 -17.58
C LYS A 304 -10.33 -13.96 -18.59
N LYS A 305 -10.48 -13.58 -19.87
CA LYS A 305 -10.92 -14.49 -20.94
C LYS A 305 -9.98 -15.68 -21.12
N THR A 306 -8.66 -15.43 -21.08
CA THR A 306 -7.65 -16.50 -21.19
C THR A 306 -7.75 -17.49 -20.03
N PHE A 307 -8.03 -17.02 -18.81
CA PHE A 307 -8.22 -17.89 -17.65
C PHE A 307 -9.55 -18.64 -17.65
N LEU A 308 -10.64 -18.00 -18.07
CA LEU A 308 -11.94 -18.66 -18.25
C LEU A 308 -11.82 -19.85 -19.22
N ASN A 309 -11.14 -19.62 -20.35
CA ASN A 309 -10.92 -20.66 -21.37
C ASN A 309 -10.00 -21.78 -20.88
N LYS A 310 -8.97 -21.47 -20.07
CA LYS A 310 -8.13 -22.49 -19.43
C LYS A 310 -8.93 -23.37 -18.47
N ASN A 311 -9.80 -22.79 -17.65
CA ASN A 311 -10.63 -23.54 -16.70
C ASN A 311 -11.65 -24.44 -17.41
N LEU A 312 -12.31 -23.93 -18.47
CA LEU A 312 -13.21 -24.73 -19.31
C LEU A 312 -12.46 -25.91 -19.94
N LYS A 313 -11.30 -25.68 -20.59
CA LYS A 313 -10.49 -26.77 -21.16
C LYS A 313 -10.05 -27.82 -20.12
N LYS A 314 -9.77 -27.39 -18.89
CA LYS A 314 -9.38 -28.28 -17.79
C LYS A 314 -10.57 -29.10 -17.28
N GLN A 315 -11.76 -28.52 -17.22
CA GLN A 315 -13.01 -29.24 -16.92
C GLN A 315 -13.34 -30.26 -18.01
N TYR A 316 -13.25 -29.89 -19.29
CA TYR A 316 -13.48 -30.82 -20.40
C TYR A 316 -12.51 -32.01 -20.36
N ARG A 317 -11.21 -31.77 -20.13
CA ARG A 317 -10.23 -32.86 -19.96
C ARG A 317 -10.54 -33.76 -18.77
N ASN A 318 -10.88 -33.18 -17.62
CA ASN A 318 -11.21 -33.97 -16.43
C ASN A 318 -12.50 -34.79 -16.62
N ASN A 319 -13.47 -34.29 -17.38
CA ASN A 319 -14.69 -35.02 -17.70
C ASN A 319 -14.42 -36.16 -18.69
N TYR A 320 -13.63 -35.90 -19.73
CA TYR A 320 -13.21 -36.92 -20.70
C TYR A 320 -12.40 -38.06 -20.03
N GLU A 321 -11.48 -37.73 -19.11
CA GLU A 321 -10.74 -38.73 -18.35
C GLU A 321 -11.63 -39.55 -17.40
N LYS A 322 -12.70 -38.94 -16.86
CA LYS A 322 -13.69 -39.66 -16.03
C LYS A 322 -14.59 -40.56 -16.86
N GLU A 323 -14.99 -40.14 -18.06
CA GLU A 323 -15.77 -40.94 -18.99
C GLU A 323 -14.97 -42.13 -19.51
N ASN A 324 -13.71 -41.94 -19.91
CA ASN A 324 -12.84 -43.05 -20.33
C ASN A 324 -12.56 -44.05 -19.20
N LYS A 325 -12.42 -43.60 -17.95
CA LYS A 325 -12.30 -44.51 -16.79
C LYS A 325 -13.57 -45.31 -16.52
N LYS A 326 -14.75 -44.76 -16.83
CA LYS A 326 -16.03 -45.50 -16.73
C LYS A 326 -16.17 -46.53 -17.84
N ILE A 327 -15.74 -46.21 -19.08
CA ILE A 327 -15.77 -47.13 -20.21
C ILE A 327 -14.85 -48.34 -19.96
N ILE A 328 -13.61 -48.10 -19.53
CA ILE A 328 -12.63 -49.16 -19.21
C ILE A 328 -13.11 -50.08 -18.06
N ASN A 329 -13.90 -49.56 -17.11
CA ASN A 329 -14.46 -50.37 -16.03
C ASN A 329 -15.69 -51.19 -16.45
N ASN A 330 -16.40 -50.78 -17.52
CA ASN A 330 -17.53 -51.53 -18.06
C ASN A 330 -17.10 -52.65 -19.02
N GLU A 331 -15.92 -52.54 -19.66
CA GLU A 331 -15.35 -53.61 -20.50
C GLU A 331 -14.66 -54.72 -19.69
N LYS A 332 -14.50 -54.55 -18.37
CA LYS A 332 -13.89 -55.53 -17.45
C LYS A 332 -14.90 -56.33 -16.61
N ARG A 333 -16.20 -56.13 -16.85
CA ARG A 333 -17.29 -56.96 -16.31
C ARG A 333 -17.86 -57.78 -17.45
#